data_AF-V5IHX6-F1
#
_entry.id   AF-V5IHX6-F1
#
_cell.length_a   1.000
_cell.length_b   1.000
_cell.length_c   1.000
_cell.angle_alpha   90.00
_cell.angle_beta   90.00
_cell.angle_gamma   90.00
#
_symmetry.space_group_name_H-M   'P 1'
#
loop_
_entity.id
_entity.type
_entity.pdbx_description
1 polymer ?
#
loop_
_entity_poly.entity_id
_entity_poly.type
_entity_poly.pdbx_seq_one_letter_code
_entity_poly.pdbx_strand_id
1 'polypeptide(L)'
;IITDGGKVANIVPAQSKMEFIIRAPENHELKSLRTKLERCLRSSAEATGCSIAIRDQSPLIEALNQNRIMGSIYQEYAQKFGLDFSESDNEAKISASTDAGNVSNVIPVLHPGYKLEDATTSNHTPEFANATVTPKSFDATLKVAKALALTALEVLQFSGSVKECQNGV
;
A
#
# COMPACT_ATOMS: atom_id res chain seq x y z
N ILE A 1 5.51 17.45 -7.47
CA ILE A 1 6.23 17.96 -8.66
C ILE A 1 5.58 19.25 -9.15
N ILE A 2 6.34 20.16 -9.77
CA ILE A 2 5.78 21.29 -10.51
C ILE A 2 5.64 20.84 -11.96
N THR A 3 4.41 20.74 -12.45
CA THR A 3 4.12 20.30 -13.83
C THR A 3 4.03 21.47 -14.80
N ASP A 4 3.79 22.68 -14.29
CA ASP A 4 3.87 23.93 -15.04
C ASP A 4 4.29 25.06 -14.09
N GLY A 5 5.45 25.67 -14.32
CA GLY A 5 6.02 26.73 -13.48
C GLY A 5 6.26 28.05 -14.22
N GLY A 6 5.74 28.18 -15.44
CA GLY A 6 6.12 29.25 -16.37
C GLY A 6 7.11 28.80 -17.44
N LYS A 7 7.14 29.54 -18.56
CA LYS A 7 7.88 29.17 -19.78
C LYS A 7 9.10 30.03 -20.09
N VAL A 8 9.11 31.27 -19.60
CA VAL A 8 10.14 32.27 -19.94
C VAL A 8 10.54 33.03 -18.67
N ALA A 9 11.85 33.11 -18.39
CA ALA A 9 12.36 33.58 -17.11
C ALA A 9 12.06 35.06 -16.78
N ASN A 10 11.86 35.91 -17.79
CA ASN A 10 11.59 37.34 -17.63
C ASN A 10 10.10 37.70 -17.77
N ILE A 11 9.21 36.71 -17.86
CA ILE A 11 7.76 36.91 -17.95
C ILE A 11 7.12 36.31 -16.71
N VAL A 12 6.39 37.12 -15.94
CA VAL A 12 5.62 36.64 -14.78
C VAL A 12 4.54 35.67 -15.27
N PRO A 13 4.53 34.40 -14.81
CA PRO A 13 3.54 33.42 -15.27
C PRO A 13 2.11 33.78 -14.81
N ALA A 14 1.14 33.62 -15.70
CA ALA A 14 -0.28 33.80 -15.37
C ALA A 14 -0.89 32.60 -14.60
N GLN A 15 -0.24 31.43 -14.67
CA GLN A 15 -0.67 30.20 -14.00
C GLN A 15 0.55 29.34 -13.66
N SER A 16 0.42 28.56 -12.58
CA SER A 16 1.29 27.42 -12.27
C SER A 16 0.44 26.18 -11.92
N LYS A 17 1.03 24.99 -12.06
CA LYS A 17 0.42 23.71 -11.73
C LYS A 17 1.41 22.83 -10.99
N MET A 18 0.91 22.15 -9.97
CA MET A 18 1.66 21.22 -9.15
C MET A 18 0.84 19.97 -8.90
N GLU A 19 1.53 18.85 -8.82
CA GLU A 19 0.95 17.56 -8.42
C GLU A 19 1.63 17.08 -7.15
N PHE A 20 0.82 16.67 -6.18
CA PHE A 20 1.27 16.20 -4.88
C PHE A 20 0.77 14.77 -4.67
N ILE A 21 1.67 13.90 -4.20
CA ILE A 21 1.31 12.63 -3.58
C ILE A 21 1.69 12.77 -2.11
N ILE A 22 0.71 12.58 -1.23
CA ILE A 22 0.93 12.54 0.22
C ILE A 22 0.61 11.14 0.73
N ARG A 23 1.36 10.70 1.73
CA ARG A 23 1.23 9.39 2.36
C ARG A 23 1.44 9.55 3.87
N ALA A 24 0.75 8.72 4.63
CA ALA A 24 0.99 8.55 6.05
C ALA A 24 0.77 7.07 6.42
N PRO A 25 1.41 6.56 7.49
CA PRO A 25 1.16 5.23 8.01
C PRO A 25 -0.31 4.98 8.36
N GLU A 26 -0.99 5.99 8.91
CA GLU A 26 -2.37 5.88 9.39
C GLU A 26 -3.34 6.83 8.67
N ASN A 27 -4.60 6.43 8.51
CA ASN A 27 -5.62 7.22 7.82
C ASN A 27 -5.88 8.59 8.49
N HIS A 28 -5.85 8.65 9.82
CA HIS A 28 -6.05 9.90 10.56
C HIS A 28 -4.88 10.88 10.38
N GLU A 29 -3.64 10.35 10.29
CA GLU A 29 -2.45 11.13 9.99
C GLU A 29 -2.48 11.67 8.55
N LEU A 30 -2.94 10.86 7.59
CA LEU A 30 -3.11 11.26 6.19
C LEU A 30 -4.10 12.43 6.07
N LYS A 31 -5.24 12.36 6.78
CA LYS A 31 -6.23 13.44 6.83
C LYS A 31 -5.65 14.73 7.44
N SER A 32 -4.86 14.60 8.50
CA SER A 32 -4.16 15.73 9.14
C SER A 32 -3.16 16.37 8.17
N LEU A 33 -2.34 15.55 7.49
CA LEU A 33 -1.36 16.00 6.51
C LEU A 33 -2.02 16.72 5.33
N ARG A 34 -3.11 16.16 4.79
CA ARG A 34 -3.90 16.80 3.73
C ARG A 34 -4.39 18.17 4.15
N THR A 35 -4.97 18.28 5.35
CA THR A 35 -5.49 19.55 5.87
C THR A 35 -4.38 20.60 5.98
N LYS A 36 -3.18 20.21 6.44
CA LYS A 36 -2.03 21.12 6.52
C LYS A 36 -1.56 21.56 5.14
N LEU A 37 -1.46 20.64 4.18
CA LEU A 37 -1.06 20.96 2.81
C LEU A 37 -2.05 21.94 2.15
N GLU A 38 -3.35 21.67 2.25
CA GLU A 38 -4.38 22.55 1.69
C GLU A 38 -4.34 23.95 2.31
N ARG A 39 -4.09 24.05 3.62
CA ARG A 39 -3.91 25.35 4.30
C ARG A 39 -2.71 26.11 3.73
N CYS A 40 -1.55 25.47 3.62
CA CYS A 40 -0.36 26.12 3.04
C CYS A 40 -0.65 26.64 1.63
N LEU A 41 -1.25 25.81 0.78
CA LEU A 41 -1.57 26.16 -0.61
C LEU A 41 -2.55 27.34 -0.71
N ARG A 42 -3.60 27.35 0.12
CA ARG A 42 -4.59 28.44 0.16
C ARG A 42 -3.99 29.73 0.71
N SER A 43 -3.20 29.66 1.78
CA SER A 43 -2.51 30.82 2.34
C SER A 43 -1.50 31.43 1.36
N SER A 44 -0.80 30.61 0.57
CA SER A 44 0.08 31.13 -0.50
C SER A 44 -0.71 31.89 -1.56
N ALA A 45 -1.86 31.35 -1.99
CA ALA A 45 -2.70 32.02 -2.99
C ALA A 45 -3.25 33.36 -2.45
N GLU A 46 -3.70 33.39 -1.19
CA GLU A 46 -4.15 34.61 -0.52
C GLU A 46 -3.03 35.65 -0.43
N ALA A 47 -1.84 35.25 0.03
CA ALA A 47 -0.70 36.16 0.20
C ALA A 47 -0.23 36.79 -1.13
N THR A 48 -0.41 36.10 -2.26
CA THR A 48 -0.02 36.61 -3.59
C THR A 48 -1.18 37.24 -4.37
N GLY A 49 -2.38 37.30 -3.81
CA GLY A 49 -3.58 37.78 -4.52
C GLY A 49 -4.02 36.89 -5.68
N CYS A 50 -3.62 35.61 -5.68
CA CYS A 50 -3.98 34.63 -6.70
C CYS A 50 -5.21 33.80 -6.30
N SER A 51 -5.86 33.20 -7.29
CA SER A 51 -6.86 32.15 -7.06
C SER A 51 -6.21 30.77 -7.09
N ILE A 52 -6.75 29.81 -6.33
CA ILE A 52 -6.30 28.42 -6.33
C ILE A 52 -7.46 27.43 -6.54
N ALA A 53 -7.20 26.39 -7.34
CA ALA A 53 -8.07 25.23 -7.48
C ALA A 53 -7.30 23.97 -7.05
N ILE A 54 -7.85 23.24 -6.08
CA ILE A 54 -7.30 21.97 -5.60
C ILE A 54 -8.23 20.86 -6.09
N ARG A 55 -7.66 19.81 -6.71
CA ARG A 55 -8.42 18.69 -7.28
C ARG A 55 -7.73 17.38 -6.95
N ASP A 56 -8.52 16.38 -6.59
CA ASP A 56 -8.04 15.01 -6.49
C ASP A 56 -7.88 14.43 -7.90
N GLN A 57 -6.72 13.83 -8.17
CA GLN A 57 -6.45 13.14 -9.43
C GLN A 57 -6.79 11.65 -9.38
N SER A 58 -6.86 11.07 -8.18
CA SER A 58 -7.14 9.66 -7.96
C SER A 58 -8.01 9.47 -6.70
N PRO A 59 -8.69 8.32 -6.58
CA PRO A 59 -9.31 7.92 -5.31
C PRO A 59 -8.30 7.87 -4.17
N LEU A 60 -8.81 8.00 -2.95
CA LEU A 60 -8.03 7.84 -1.72
C LEU A 60 -7.60 6.39 -1.56
N ILE A 61 -6.30 6.13 -1.43
CA ILE A 61 -5.77 4.85 -1.01
C ILE A 61 -5.58 4.89 0.50
N GLU A 62 -6.36 4.08 1.22
CA GLU A 62 -6.31 4.00 2.67
C GLU A 62 -5.14 3.13 3.16
N ALA A 63 -4.73 3.35 4.41
CA ALA A 63 -3.74 2.52 5.09
C ALA A 63 -4.20 1.06 5.11
N LEU A 64 -3.28 0.16 4.75
CA LEU A 64 -3.54 -1.27 4.72
C LEU A 64 -3.62 -1.83 6.15
N ASN A 65 -4.76 -2.42 6.47
CA ASN A 65 -5.06 -2.94 7.78
C ASN A 65 -5.02 -4.48 7.76
N GLN A 66 -3.88 -5.06 8.14
CA GLN A 66 -3.66 -6.50 8.06
C GLN A 66 -4.33 -7.22 9.23
N ASN A 67 -5.18 -8.20 8.95
CA ASN A 67 -5.76 -9.04 9.99
C ASN A 67 -4.68 -9.95 10.60
N ARG A 68 -4.34 -9.71 11.87
CA ARG A 68 -3.23 -10.40 12.54
C ARG A 68 -3.50 -11.90 12.73
N ILE A 69 -4.74 -12.27 13.02
CA ILE A 69 -5.14 -13.67 13.21
C ILE A 69 -4.97 -14.44 11.90
N MET A 70 -5.52 -13.92 10.79
CA MET A 70 -5.32 -14.50 9.46
C MET A 70 -3.83 -14.55 9.09
N GLY A 71 -3.06 -13.52 9.47
CA GLY A 71 -1.62 -13.46 9.27
C GLY A 71 -0.87 -14.59 9.97
N SER A 72 -1.19 -14.87 11.24
CA SER A 72 -0.59 -15.96 12.01
C SER A 72 -0.92 -17.33 11.43
N ILE A 73 -2.19 -17.56 11.06
CA ILE A 73 -2.61 -18.82 10.41
C ILE A 73 -1.89 -18.99 9.07
N TYR A 74 -1.80 -17.93 8.26
CA TYR A 74 -1.06 -17.93 7.00
C TYR A 74 0.41 -18.27 7.21
N GLN A 75 1.07 -17.65 8.18
CA GLN A 75 2.47 -17.92 8.47
C GLN A 75 2.71 -19.39 8.81
N GLU A 76 1.84 -20.00 9.62
CA GLU A 76 1.95 -21.43 9.96
C GLU A 76 1.88 -22.32 8.72
N TYR A 77 0.89 -22.13 7.84
CA TYR A 77 0.78 -22.92 6.61
C TYR A 77 1.89 -22.63 5.62
N ALA A 78 2.29 -21.37 5.48
CA ALA A 78 3.37 -20.96 4.59
C ALA A 78 4.69 -21.60 4.99
N GLN A 79 5.00 -21.66 6.29
CA GLN A 79 6.19 -22.35 6.81
C GLN A 79 6.15 -23.87 6.54
N LYS A 80 4.98 -24.52 6.61
CA LYS A 80 4.82 -25.93 6.23
C LYS A 80 5.13 -26.18 4.74
N PHE A 81 4.99 -25.17 3.88
CA PHE A 81 5.39 -25.21 2.47
C PHE A 81 6.84 -24.76 2.23
N GLY A 82 7.61 -24.51 3.28
CA GLY A 82 9.02 -24.13 3.21
C GLY A 82 9.26 -22.65 2.89
N LEU A 83 8.26 -21.77 3.10
CA LEU A 83 8.46 -20.32 3.02
C LEU A 83 9.13 -19.82 4.30
N ASP A 84 10.19 -19.03 4.16
CA ASP A 84 10.96 -18.49 5.27
C ASP A 84 10.39 -17.14 5.75
N PHE A 85 10.24 -17.01 7.06
CA PHE A 85 9.78 -15.81 7.76
C PHE A 85 10.82 -15.32 8.78
N SER A 86 12.04 -15.86 8.78
CA SER A 86 13.11 -15.46 9.71
C SER A 86 13.49 -13.97 9.58
N GLU A 87 13.27 -13.37 8.40
CA GLU A 87 13.48 -11.93 8.16
C GLU A 87 12.23 -11.06 8.45
N SER A 88 11.09 -11.65 8.86
CA SER A 88 9.82 -10.92 9.03
C SER A 88 9.70 -10.15 10.36
N ASP A 89 10.66 -10.29 11.27
CA ASP A 89 10.69 -9.60 12.57
C ASP A 89 10.96 -8.09 12.47
N ASN A 90 11.30 -7.61 11.29
CA ASN A 90 11.22 -6.19 11.05
C ASN A 90 9.77 -5.86 10.69
N GLU A 91 9.13 -5.05 11.53
CA GLU A 91 8.11 -4.07 11.14
C GLU A 91 8.68 -3.13 10.05
N ALA A 92 9.20 -3.67 8.97
CA ALA A 92 9.52 -2.97 7.75
C ALA A 92 8.16 -2.53 7.23
N LYS A 93 7.72 -1.37 7.73
CA LYS A 93 6.57 -0.62 7.25
C LYS A 93 6.63 -0.70 5.74
N ILE A 94 5.77 -1.54 5.18
CA ILE A 94 5.72 -1.77 3.75
C ILE A 94 5.50 -0.38 3.15
N SER A 95 6.51 0.14 2.46
CA SER A 95 6.44 1.45 1.77
C SER A 95 5.51 1.39 0.54
N ALA A 96 4.94 0.22 0.26
CA ALA A 96 3.93 0.04 -0.76
C ALA A 96 2.59 0.65 -0.33
N SER A 97 1.78 1.03 -1.31
CA SER A 97 0.36 1.32 -1.10
C SER A 97 -0.43 0.45 -2.06
N THR A 98 -1.60 0.02 -1.63
CA THR A 98 -2.50 -0.86 -2.37
C THR A 98 -3.93 -0.46 -2.05
N ASP A 99 -4.81 -0.51 -3.04
CA ASP A 99 -6.25 -0.29 -2.86
C ASP A 99 -6.92 -1.39 -2.02
N ALA A 100 -6.23 -2.51 -1.78
CA ALA A 100 -6.62 -3.47 -0.73
C ALA A 100 -6.74 -2.81 0.65
N GLY A 101 -6.05 -1.68 0.88
CA GLY A 101 -6.24 -0.87 2.08
C GLY A 101 -7.68 -0.40 2.25
N ASN A 102 -8.34 0.02 1.18
CA ASN A 102 -9.74 0.44 1.23
C ASN A 102 -10.67 -0.72 1.63
N VAL A 103 -10.41 -1.92 1.13
CA VAL A 103 -11.19 -3.12 1.51
C VAL A 103 -10.92 -3.49 2.97
N SER A 104 -9.66 -3.42 3.41
CA SER A 104 -9.25 -3.79 4.76
C SER A 104 -9.79 -2.90 5.87
N ASN A 105 -10.21 -1.67 5.53
CA ASN A 105 -10.88 -0.76 6.47
C ASN A 105 -12.38 -1.06 6.60
N VAL A 106 -12.93 -1.97 5.78
CA VAL A 106 -14.36 -2.34 5.78
C VAL A 106 -14.57 -3.77 6.26
N ILE A 107 -13.71 -4.70 5.85
CA ILE A 107 -13.78 -6.12 6.21
C ILE A 107 -12.38 -6.67 6.55
N PRO A 108 -12.29 -7.80 7.28
CA PRO A 108 -11.02 -8.49 7.49
C PRO A 108 -10.33 -8.82 6.17
N VAL A 109 -9.07 -8.42 6.03
CA VAL A 109 -8.24 -8.68 4.86
C VAL A 109 -6.87 -9.17 5.30
N LEU A 110 -6.34 -10.13 4.55
CA LEU A 110 -4.94 -10.51 4.57
C LEU A 110 -4.36 -10.25 3.19
N HIS A 111 -3.28 -9.46 3.13
CA HIS A 111 -2.58 -9.13 1.89
C HIS A 111 -1.07 -9.40 2.07
N PRO A 112 -0.63 -10.67 2.00
CA PRO A 112 0.75 -11.02 2.28
C PRO A 112 1.64 -10.70 1.07
N GLY A 113 2.83 -10.17 1.35
CA GLY A 113 3.94 -10.16 0.39
C GLY A 113 4.73 -11.45 0.49
N TYR A 114 5.37 -11.86 -0.60
CA TYR A 114 6.31 -12.99 -0.61
C TYR A 114 7.51 -12.69 -1.51
N LYS A 115 8.65 -13.30 -1.18
CA LYS A 115 9.90 -13.11 -1.90
C LYS A 115 9.92 -13.99 -3.15
N LEU A 116 10.44 -13.43 -4.24
CA LEU A 116 10.86 -14.21 -5.41
C LEU A 116 12.37 -14.38 -5.32
N GLU A 117 12.85 -15.64 -5.32
CA GLU A 117 14.28 -15.94 -5.13
C GLU A 117 15.18 -15.28 -6.18
N ASP A 118 14.71 -15.24 -7.43
CA ASP A 118 15.46 -14.68 -8.55
C ASP A 118 15.34 -13.13 -8.62
N ALA A 119 14.56 -12.50 -7.74
CA ALA A 119 14.43 -11.05 -7.70
C ALA A 119 15.60 -10.40 -6.95
N THR A 120 16.43 -9.66 -7.67
CA THR A 120 17.59 -8.92 -7.13
C THR A 120 17.32 -7.43 -6.97
N THR A 121 16.16 -6.95 -7.42
CA THR A 121 15.73 -5.54 -7.37
C THR A 121 14.32 -5.45 -6.79
N SER A 122 13.89 -4.24 -6.43
CA SER A 122 12.52 -3.98 -5.96
C SER A 122 11.48 -4.09 -7.09
N ASN A 123 10.20 -4.09 -6.73
CA ASN A 123 9.10 -3.95 -7.68
C ASN A 123 9.25 -2.68 -8.54
N HIS A 124 8.58 -2.67 -9.71
CA HIS A 124 8.65 -1.62 -10.73
C HIS A 124 9.97 -1.51 -11.52
N THR A 125 10.73 -2.60 -11.61
CA THR A 125 11.91 -2.71 -12.49
C THR A 125 11.70 -3.78 -13.57
N PRO A 126 12.34 -3.66 -14.74
CA PRO A 126 12.37 -4.74 -15.74
C PRO A 126 12.95 -6.05 -15.18
N GLU A 127 13.94 -5.96 -14.31
CA GLU A 127 14.59 -7.11 -13.68
C GLU A 127 13.63 -7.87 -12.77
N PHE A 128 12.82 -7.17 -11.96
CA PHE A 128 11.78 -7.80 -11.15
C PHE A 128 10.70 -8.44 -12.04
N ALA A 129 10.31 -7.80 -13.14
CA ALA A 129 9.38 -8.39 -14.10
C ALA A 129 9.92 -9.71 -14.66
N ASN A 130 11.20 -9.78 -15.02
CA ASN A 130 11.83 -11.03 -15.47
C ASN A 130 11.87 -12.10 -14.37
N ALA A 131 12.04 -11.71 -13.10
CA ALA A 131 11.99 -12.63 -11.98
C ALA A 131 10.59 -13.23 -11.72
N THR A 132 9.51 -12.61 -12.24
CA THR A 132 8.12 -13.10 -12.06
C THR A 132 7.71 -14.19 -13.07
N VAL A 133 8.55 -14.49 -14.06
CA VAL A 133 8.25 -15.44 -15.14
C VAL A 133 9.19 -16.65 -15.15
N THR A 134 9.78 -16.99 -14.00
CA THR A 134 10.69 -18.13 -13.86
C THR A 134 9.98 -19.35 -13.24
N PRO A 135 10.44 -20.59 -13.50
CA PRO A 135 9.89 -21.78 -12.84
C PRO A 135 9.89 -21.70 -11.32
N LYS A 136 10.91 -21.07 -10.72
CA LYS A 136 10.99 -20.85 -9.27
C LYS A 136 9.93 -19.87 -8.77
N SER A 137 9.66 -18.81 -9.53
CA SER A 137 8.60 -17.85 -9.19
C SER A 137 7.21 -18.51 -9.18
N PHE A 138 6.98 -19.47 -10.08
CA PHE A 138 5.74 -20.25 -10.11
C PHE A 138 5.63 -21.21 -8.94
N ASP A 139 6.72 -21.87 -8.55
CA ASP A 139 6.76 -22.73 -7.36
C ASP A 139 6.49 -21.92 -6.08
N ALA A 140 7.15 -20.77 -5.91
CA ALA A 140 6.89 -19.86 -4.80
C ALA A 140 5.43 -19.39 -4.77
N THR A 141 4.88 -18.99 -5.92
CA THR A 141 3.47 -18.58 -6.05
C THR A 141 2.51 -19.71 -5.69
N LEU A 142 2.81 -20.95 -6.10
CA LEU A 142 1.99 -22.11 -5.77
C LEU A 142 2.01 -22.44 -4.27
N LYS A 143 3.16 -22.30 -3.60
CA LYS A 143 3.28 -22.45 -2.14
C LYS A 143 2.43 -21.41 -1.41
N VAL A 144 2.51 -20.14 -1.81
CA VAL A 144 1.71 -19.04 -1.25
C VAL A 144 0.21 -19.28 -1.48
N ALA A 145 -0.17 -19.67 -2.70
CA ALA A 145 -1.58 -19.95 -3.03
C ALA A 145 -2.15 -21.09 -2.17
N LYS A 146 -1.37 -22.16 -1.95
CA LYS A 146 -1.78 -23.26 -1.05
C LYS A 146 -1.91 -22.79 0.40
N ALA A 147 -0.98 -21.98 0.89
CA ALA A 147 -1.07 -21.41 2.23
C ALA A 147 -2.33 -20.56 2.39
N LEU A 148 -2.62 -19.65 1.45
CA LEU A 148 -3.84 -18.83 1.45
C LEU A 148 -5.11 -19.67 1.43
N ALA A 149 -5.15 -20.74 0.62
CA ALA A 149 -6.30 -21.63 0.55
C ALA A 149 -6.56 -22.36 1.88
N LEU A 150 -5.50 -22.83 2.55
CA LEU A 150 -5.61 -23.46 3.86
C LEU A 150 -5.99 -22.46 4.96
N THR A 151 -5.46 -21.23 4.92
CA THR A 151 -5.89 -20.15 5.80
C THR A 151 -7.39 -19.87 5.64
N ALA A 152 -7.88 -19.75 4.42
CA ALA A 152 -9.30 -19.55 4.16
C ALA A 152 -10.14 -20.73 4.67
N LEU A 153 -9.69 -21.96 4.44
CA LEU A 153 -10.38 -23.16 4.93
C LEU A 153 -10.49 -23.18 6.45
N GLU A 154 -9.40 -22.88 7.16
CA GLU A 154 -9.38 -22.86 8.62
C GLU A 154 -10.31 -21.77 9.19
N VAL A 155 -10.23 -20.56 8.63
CA VAL A 155 -11.10 -19.45 9.02
C VAL A 155 -12.58 -19.82 8.82
N LEU A 156 -12.92 -20.51 7.72
CA LEU A 156 -14.30 -20.92 7.43
C LEU A 156 -14.79 -22.10 8.28
N GLN A 157 -13.91 -23.03 8.64
CA GLN A 157 -14.26 -24.23 9.40
C GLN A 157 -14.46 -23.95 10.90
N PHE A 158 -13.75 -22.97 11.47
CA PHE A 158 -13.93 -22.58 12.86
C PHE A 158 -14.92 -21.43 13.01
N SER A 159 -16.11 -21.73 13.55
CA SER A 159 -17.14 -20.74 13.85
C SER A 159 -16.72 -19.67 14.88
N GLY A 160 -15.69 -19.96 15.70
CA GLY A 160 -14.99 -18.98 16.54
C GLY A 160 -14.08 -18.04 15.73
N SER A 161 -13.30 -18.61 14.80
CA SER A 161 -12.31 -17.87 14.00
C SER A 161 -12.92 -16.80 13.10
N VAL A 162 -14.13 -16.99 12.54
CA VAL A 162 -14.78 -15.92 11.75
C VAL A 162 -15.10 -14.69 12.61
N LYS A 163 -15.67 -14.90 13.80
CA LYS A 163 -16.00 -13.80 14.73
C LYS A 163 -14.75 -13.18 15.34
N GLU A 164 -13.72 -13.98 15.61
CA GLU A 164 -12.43 -13.48 16.09
C GLU A 164 -11.70 -12.69 15.01
N CYS A 165 -11.69 -13.15 13.76
CA CYS A 165 -11.14 -12.40 12.63
C CYS A 165 -11.87 -11.08 12.40
N GLN A 166 -13.18 -10.99 12.66
CA GLN A 166 -13.91 -9.72 12.60
C GLN A 166 -13.43 -8.70 13.63
N ASN A 167 -12.85 -9.14 14.74
CA ASN A 167 -12.38 -8.29 15.84
C ASN A 167 -10.84 -8.18 15.93
N GLY A 168 -10.09 -9.01 15.20
CA GLY A 168 -8.64 -9.18 15.31
C GLY A 168 -7.79 -8.19 14.50
N VAL A 169 -8.28 -6.96 14.39
CA VAL A 169 -7.67 -5.82 13.68
C VAL A 169 -6.63 -5.16 14.58
#